data_AF-B6Y9Q8-F1
#
_entry.id   AF-B6Y9Q8-F1
#
_cell.length_a   1.000
_cell.length_b   1.000
_cell.length_c   1.000
_cell.angle_alpha   90.00
_cell.angle_beta   90.00
_cell.angle_gamma   90.00
#
_symmetry.space_group_name_H-M   'P 1'
#
loop_
_entity.id
_entity.type
_entity.pdbx_description
1 polymer ?
#
loop_
_entity_poly.entity_id
_entity_poly.type
_entity_poly.pdbx_seq_one_letter_code
_entity_poly.pdbx_strand_id
1 'polypeptide(L)' 'MLQDFLTDFNNAKLQSSLIPKGTIVKVKMAIKPGGYENWFTKSYDTGSIYLNAEFTVIEGPYANVRFTNNWY' A
#
# COMPACT_ATOMS: atom_id res chain seq x y z
N MET A 1 -3.42 -27.23 25.26
CA MET A 1 -3.90 -26.71 23.98
C MET A 1 -3.16 -25.40 23.71
N LEU A 2 -1.97 -25.51 23.14
CA LEU A 2 -1.11 -24.38 22.76
C LEU A 2 -0.93 -24.51 21.26
N GLN A 3 -1.93 -24.05 20.50
CA GLN A 3 -1.84 -24.01 19.05
C GLN A 3 -1.46 -22.57 18.64
N ASP A 4 -0.36 -22.49 17.91
CA ASP A 4 -0.07 -21.47 16.88
C ASP A 4 0.44 -20.10 17.31
N PHE A 5 1.56 -20.07 18.05
CA PHE A 5 2.37 -18.85 18.21
C PHE A 5 3.35 -18.59 17.05
N LEU A 6 3.49 -19.53 16.11
CA LEU A 6 4.42 -19.43 14.97
C LEU A 6 3.65 -19.52 13.66
N THR A 7 3.23 -18.36 13.15
CA THR A 7 2.75 -18.24 11.77
C THR A 7 3.97 -18.31 10.84
N ASP A 8 4.37 -19.52 10.45
CA ASP A 8 5.36 -19.74 9.38
C ASP A 8 4.69 -19.58 8.00
N PHE A 9 5.47 -19.32 6.94
CA PHE A 9 4.99 -19.15 5.56
C PHE A 9 4.09 -20.30 5.10
N ASN A 10 4.32 -21.52 5.59
CA ASN A 10 3.54 -22.72 5.25
C ASN A 10 2.14 -22.76 5.91
N ASN A 11 1.95 -22.06 7.03
CA ASN A 11 0.68 -21.97 7.77
C ASN A 11 0.07 -20.56 7.75
N ALA A 12 0.64 -19.65 6.94
CA ALA A 12 0.11 -18.31 6.78
C ALA A 12 -1.30 -18.38 6.20
N LYS A 13 -2.30 -17.90 6.95
CA LYS A 13 -3.64 -17.69 6.40
C LYS A 13 -3.52 -16.75 5.20
N LEU A 14 -4.09 -17.17 4.07
CA LEU A 14 -4.25 -16.31 2.91
C LEU A 14 -4.89 -14.99 3.36
N GLN A 15 -4.20 -13.87 3.15
CA GLN A 15 -4.73 -12.55 3.43
C GLN A 15 -5.83 -12.26 2.40
N SER A 16 -7.04 -12.70 2.71
CA SER A 16 -8.16 -12.85 1.76
C SER A 16 -8.91 -11.56 1.43
N SER A 17 -8.31 -10.39 1.65
CA SER A 17 -9.03 -9.11 1.52
C SER A 17 -8.45 -8.26 0.40
N LEU A 18 -8.40 -8.81 -0.82
CA LEU A 18 -8.15 -7.99 -2.01
C LEU A 18 -9.30 -7.00 -2.16
N ILE A 19 -8.95 -5.72 -2.21
CA ILE A 19 -9.93 -4.65 -2.46
C ILE A 19 -10.33 -4.72 -3.94
N PRO A 20 -11.62 -4.91 -4.27
CA PRO A 20 -12.06 -4.93 -5.66
C PRO A 20 -11.72 -3.62 -6.39
N LYS A 21 -11.42 -3.70 -7.68
CA LYS A 21 -11.20 -2.51 -8.51
C LYS A 21 -12.46 -1.64 -8.49
N GLY A 22 -12.27 -0.32 -8.33
CA GLY A 22 -13.36 0.65 -8.27
C GLY A 22 -13.99 0.81 -6.89
N THR A 23 -13.48 0.12 -5.86
CA THR A 23 -13.93 0.33 -4.47
C THR A 23 -13.55 1.75 -4.02
N ILE A 24 -14.54 2.50 -3.52
CA ILE A 24 -14.32 3.81 -2.91
C ILE A 24 -14.15 3.60 -1.40
N VAL A 25 -13.01 4.04 -0.87
CA VAL A 25 -12.65 3.92 0.55
C VAL A 25 -12.05 5.22 1.06
N LYS A 26 -12.26 5.54 2.34
CA LYS A 26 -11.53 6.62 2.99
C LYS A 26 -10.13 6.14 3.36
N VAL A 27 -9.13 6.99 3.09
CA VAL A 27 -7.73 6.67 3.33
C VAL A 27 -7.01 7.79 4.07
N LYS A 28 -6.03 7.42 4.88
CA LYS A 28 -4.95 8.29 5.32
C LYS A 28 -3.82 8.16 4.31
N MET A 29 -3.41 9.28 3.72
CA MET A 29 -2.33 9.35 2.74
C MET A 29 -1.03 9.85 3.41
N ALA A 30 0.08 9.21 3.08
CA ALA A 30 1.42 9.66 3.41
C ALA A 30 2.22 9.87 2.12
N ILE A 31 2.67 11.10 1.87
CA ILE A 31 3.51 11.43 0.71
C ILE A 31 4.96 11.15 1.08
N LYS A 32 5.65 10.37 0.25
CA LYS A 32 7.09 10.15 0.38
C LYS A 32 7.84 11.22 -0.40
N PRO A 33 8.87 11.85 0.17
CA PRO A 33 9.72 12.78 -0.56
C PRO A 33 10.40 12.07 -1.74
N GLY A 34 10.27 12.63 -2.94
CA GLY A 34 10.92 12.09 -4.13
C GLY A 34 12.11 12.91 -4.63
N GLY A 35 12.36 14.10 -4.08
CA GLY A 35 13.54 14.93 -4.37
C GLY A 35 13.51 15.66 -5.72
N TYR A 36 12.54 15.36 -6.59
CA TYR A 36 12.27 16.14 -7.80
C TYR A 36 11.18 17.16 -7.49
N GLU A 37 11.47 18.47 -7.66
CA GLU A 37 10.52 19.56 -7.38
C GLU A 37 9.80 19.36 -6.02
N ASN A 38 10.62 19.17 -4.98
CA ASN A 38 10.22 18.93 -3.59
C ASN A 38 9.65 17.52 -3.37
N TRP A 39 8.41 17.26 -3.81
CA TRP A 39 7.65 16.07 -3.41
C TRP A 39 7.55 15.00 -4.49
N PHE A 40 7.90 15.30 -5.73
CA PHE A 40 7.75 14.37 -6.83
C PHE A 40 8.96 13.45 -6.96
N THR A 41 8.73 12.29 -7.56
CA THR A 41 9.77 11.34 -7.97
C THR A 41 9.84 11.33 -9.49
N LYS A 42 11.05 11.42 -10.05
CA LYS A 42 11.28 11.32 -11.49
C LYS A 42 11.96 10.00 -11.81
N SER A 43 11.36 9.22 -12.71
CA SER A 43 12.01 8.05 -13.31
C SER A 43 13.07 8.50 -14.31
N TYR A 44 14.31 8.05 -14.15
CA TYR A 44 15.39 8.37 -15.08
C TYR A 44 15.32 7.56 -16.37
N ASP A 45 14.72 6.38 -16.32
CA ASP A 45 14.62 5.48 -17.47
C ASP A 45 13.53 5.93 -18.44
N THR A 46 12.37 6.35 -17.91
CA THR A 46 11.20 6.74 -18.73
C THR A 46 10.98 8.25 -18.79
N GLY A 47 11.61 9.02 -17.91
CA GLY A 47 11.36 10.45 -17.75
C GLY A 47 10.06 10.80 -17.03
N SER A 48 9.27 9.81 -16.60
CA SER A 48 7.98 9.99 -15.94
C SER A 48 8.13 10.69 -14.59
N ILE A 49 7.22 11.61 -14.27
CA ILE A 49 7.15 12.30 -12.97
C ILE A 49 5.89 11.82 -12.25
N TYR A 50 6.04 11.32 -11.04
CA TYR A 50 4.94 10.78 -10.25
C TYR A 50 5.06 11.14 -8.77
N LEU A 51 3.92 11.11 -8.09
CA LEU A 51 3.85 11.29 -6.65
C LEU A 51 4.00 9.94 -5.96
N ASN A 52 5.07 9.74 -5.21
CA ASN A 52 5.22 8.55 -4.39
C ASN A 52 4.40 8.71 -3.11
N ALA A 53 3.41 7.85 -2.92
CA ALA A 53 2.51 7.93 -1.78
C ALA A 53 2.06 6.56 -1.31
N GLU A 54 1.79 6.50 -0.01
CA GLU A 54 1.18 5.37 0.65
C GLU A 54 -0.19 5.73 1.18
N PHE A 55 -1.08 4.77 1.13
CA PHE A 55 -2.46 4.93 1.53
C PHE A 55 -2.80 3.83 2.52
N THR A 56 -3.43 4.21 3.63
CA THR A 56 -3.97 3.26 4.62
C THR A 56 -5.46 3.49 4.73
N VAL A 57 -6.26 2.45 4.50
CA VAL A 57 -7.72 2.52 4.67
C VAL A 57 -8.04 2.71 6.14
N ILE A 58 -8.84 3.71 6.48
CA ILE A 58 -9.10 4.09 7.88
C ILE A 58 -10.40 3.52 8.45
N GLU A 59 -11.32 3.07 7.61
CA GLU A 59 -12.63 2.58 8.03
C GLU A 59 -13.21 1.56 7.04
N GLY A 60 -14.25 0.84 7.47
CA GLY A 60 -14.98 -0.11 6.65
C GLY A 60 -14.35 -1.52 6.57
N PRO A 61 -14.85 -2.37 5.66
CA PRO A 61 -14.45 -3.79 5.56
C PRO A 61 -12.96 -4.00 5.22
N TYR A 62 -12.31 -2.96 4.71
CA TYR A 62 -10.90 -2.98 4.29
C TYR A 62 -10.01 -2.15 5.21
N ALA A 63 -10.49 -1.76 6.40
CA ALA A 63 -9.71 -0.96 7.35
C ALA A 63 -8.35 -1.60 7.66
N ASN A 64 -7.32 -0.76 7.79
CA ASN A 64 -5.91 -1.11 8.01
C ASN A 64 -5.19 -1.79 6.85
N VAL A 65 -5.84 -1.97 5.69
CA VAL A 65 -5.13 -2.35 4.46
C VAL A 65 -4.28 -1.15 3.99
N ARG A 66 -3.00 -1.41 3.71
CA ARG A 66 -2.05 -0.42 3.18
C ARG A 66 -1.67 -0.76 1.75
N PHE A 67 -1.64 0.24 0.88
CA PHE A 67 -1.17 0.12 -0.49
C PHE A 67 -0.26 1.28 -0.84
N THR A 68 0.71 1.02 -1.72
CA THR A 68 1.67 2.00 -2.20
C THR A 68 1.43 2.26 -3.68
N ASN A 69 1.52 3.52 -4.07
CA ASN A 69 1.76 3.89 -5.45
C ASN A 69 3.26 3.68 -5.68
N ASN A 70 3.64 2.79 -6.60
CA ASN A 70 5.01 2.67 -7.06
C ASN A 70 4.92 2.38 -8.57
N TRP A 71 5.04 3.45 -9.36
CA TRP A 71 5.04 3.38 -10.82
C TRP A 71 6.51 3.35 -11.26
N TYR A 72 6.94 2.27 -11.92
CA TYR A 72 8.28 2.14 -12.51
C TYR A 72 8.29 2.68 -13.94
#